data_AF-A0A8R7P1R4-F1
#
_entry.id   AF-A0A8R7P1R4-F1
#
_cell.length_a   1.000
_cell.length_b   1.000
_cell.length_c   1.000
_cell.angle_alpha   90.00
_cell.angle_beta   90.00
_cell.angle_gamma   90.00
#
_symmetry.space_group_name_H-M   'P 1'
#
loop_
_entity.id
_entity.type
_entity.pdbx_description
1 polymer ?
#
loop_
_entity_poly.entity_id
_entity_poly.type
_entity_poly.pdbx_seq_one_letter_code
_entity_poly.pdbx_strand_id
1 'polypeptide(L)'
;MDGLHKIFRLVKAIILLNSAAIFDKIFSDDFILDIIGVLEYDPEDRNVQNHSAFLKEHAVFKEAIPIRNASVVSKIHQTYRICYIKDVILPKGLDEATLASLNAIINANNAFVVCLLKDDTSFMQRLFATMRSSNISAESKRELVKLAFHFVVYFFRYTLLYRTCKNV
;
A
#
# COMPACT_ATOMS: atom_id res chain seq x y z
N MET A 1 -1.85 21.40 20.77
CA MET A 1 -1.75 19.93 20.73
C MET A 1 -3.11 19.26 20.96
N ASP A 2 -3.85 19.63 22.00
CA ASP A 2 -5.16 19.02 22.33
C ASP A 2 -6.17 18.94 21.17
N GLY A 3 -6.26 19.97 20.32
CA GLY A 3 -7.12 19.95 19.15
C GLY A 3 -6.74 18.84 18.15
N LEU A 4 -5.45 18.65 17.90
CA LEU A 4 -4.94 17.63 16.97
C LEU A 4 -5.16 16.22 17.54
N HIS A 5 -4.96 16.00 18.83
CA HIS A 5 -5.30 14.73 19.49
C HIS A 5 -6.80 14.41 19.43
N LYS A 6 -7.67 15.43 19.51
CA LYS A 6 -9.12 15.23 19.32
C LYS A 6 -9.44 14.81 17.89
N ILE A 7 -8.79 15.42 16.88
CA ILE A 7 -8.97 15.06 15.47
C ILE A 7 -8.44 13.65 15.20
N PHE A 8 -7.28 13.27 15.77
CA PHE A 8 -6.76 11.89 15.74
C PHE A 8 -7.82 10.89 16.24
N ARG A 9 -8.36 11.12 17.44
CA ARG A 9 -9.37 10.22 18.05
C ARG A 9 -10.62 10.13 17.19
N LEU A 10 -11.05 11.24 16.59
CA LEU A 10 -12.20 11.27 15.68
C LEU A 10 -11.94 10.44 14.42
N VAL A 11 -10.80 10.62 13.75
CA VAL A 11 -10.46 9.84 12.53
C VAL A 11 -10.28 8.37 12.85
N LYS A 12 -9.62 8.03 13.96
CA LYS A 12 -9.52 6.64 14.44
C LYS A 12 -10.90 6.04 14.68
N ALA A 13 -11.80 6.78 15.34
CA ALA A 13 -13.18 6.33 15.54
C ALA A 13 -13.93 6.14 14.21
N ILE A 14 -13.75 7.04 13.23
CA ILE A 14 -14.34 6.91 11.89
C ILE A 14 -13.85 5.64 11.18
N ILE A 15 -12.56 5.31 11.30
CA ILE A 15 -11.99 4.06 10.75
C ILE A 15 -12.64 2.85 11.43
N LEU A 16 -12.80 2.90 12.75
CA LEU A 16 -13.40 1.83 13.56
C LEU A 16 -14.92 1.68 13.37
N LEU A 17 -15.60 2.63 12.72
CA LEU A 17 -16.99 2.41 12.26
C LEU A 17 -17.08 1.28 11.21
N ASN A 18 -15.94 0.91 10.61
CA ASN A 18 -15.82 -0.22 9.70
C ASN A 18 -16.85 -0.20 8.55
N SER A 19 -17.06 0.97 7.97
CA SER A 19 -18.02 1.17 6.88
C SER A 19 -17.32 1.23 5.52
N ALA A 20 -17.75 0.39 4.58
CA ALA A 20 -17.19 0.34 3.23
C ALA A 20 -17.28 1.69 2.50
N ALA A 21 -18.43 2.39 2.61
CA ALA A 21 -18.61 3.70 1.98
C ALA A 21 -17.67 4.77 2.55
N ILE A 22 -17.36 4.68 3.85
CA ILE A 22 -16.37 5.56 4.49
C ILE A 22 -14.98 5.21 3.97
N PHE A 23 -14.61 3.94 3.95
CA PHE A 23 -13.31 3.48 3.44
C PHE A 23 -13.06 3.88 1.99
N ASP A 24 -14.06 3.76 1.12
CA ASP A 24 -13.96 4.21 -0.28
C ASP A 24 -13.60 5.69 -0.38
N LYS A 25 -14.14 6.52 0.53
CA LYS A 25 -13.83 7.95 0.55
C LYS A 25 -12.48 8.25 1.20
N ILE A 26 -12.24 7.78 2.43
CA ILE A 26 -11.06 8.16 3.22
C ILE A 26 -9.77 7.54 2.68
N PHE A 27 -9.85 6.40 1.98
CA PHE A 27 -8.70 5.77 1.36
C PHE A 27 -8.53 6.14 -0.12
N SER A 28 -9.38 6.98 -0.68
CA SER A 28 -9.16 7.51 -2.03
C SER A 28 -7.87 8.33 -2.11
N ASP A 29 -7.32 8.47 -3.31
CA ASP A 29 -6.06 9.21 -3.53
C ASP A 29 -6.12 10.66 -3.05
N ASP A 30 -7.31 11.26 -3.06
CA ASP A 30 -7.54 12.65 -2.63
C ASP A 30 -7.39 12.83 -1.11
N PHE A 31 -7.71 11.82 -0.31
CA PHE A 31 -7.83 11.97 1.15
C PHE A 31 -6.82 11.14 1.95
N ILE A 32 -6.32 10.02 1.40
CA ILE A 32 -5.55 9.04 2.19
C ILE A 32 -4.27 9.63 2.83
N LEU A 33 -3.61 10.58 2.17
CA LEU A 33 -2.43 11.25 2.73
C LEU A 33 -2.80 12.21 3.86
N ASP A 34 -3.94 12.90 3.76
CA ASP A 34 -4.44 13.78 4.82
C ASP A 34 -4.88 12.96 6.03
N ILE A 35 -5.50 11.81 5.81
CA ILE A 35 -5.84 10.84 6.86
C ILE A 35 -4.57 10.37 7.58
N ILE A 36 -3.51 10.03 6.82
CA ILE A 36 -2.23 9.65 7.43
C ILE A 36 -1.65 10.81 8.24
N GLY A 37 -1.69 12.04 7.73
CA GLY A 37 -1.22 13.24 8.44
C GLY A 37 -1.98 13.51 9.73
N VAL A 38 -3.29 13.26 9.78
CA VAL A 38 -4.06 13.33 11.03
C VAL A 38 -3.62 12.25 12.02
N LEU A 39 -3.32 11.04 11.53
CA LEU A 39 -2.93 9.92 12.38
C LEU A 39 -1.53 10.06 12.99
N GLU A 40 -0.74 11.06 12.61
CA GLU A 40 0.58 11.39 13.19
C GLU A 40 0.51 11.88 14.64
N TYR A 41 -0.67 12.31 15.09
CA TYR A 41 -0.90 12.96 16.38
C TYR A 41 -1.53 12.02 17.41
N ASP A 42 -1.11 10.75 17.43
CA ASP A 42 -1.55 9.80 18.47
C ASP A 42 -1.21 10.36 19.86
N PRO A 43 -2.19 10.56 20.76
CA PRO A 43 -1.92 11.04 22.12
C PRO A 43 -1.11 10.05 22.98
N GLU A 44 -1.03 8.78 22.59
CA GLU A 44 -0.23 7.77 23.31
C GLU A 44 1.26 7.82 22.94
N ASP A 45 1.60 8.46 21.81
CA ASP A 45 2.98 8.66 21.40
C ASP A 45 3.59 9.90 22.05
N ARG A 46 4.86 9.78 22.47
CA ARG A 46 5.58 10.90 23.11
C ARG A 46 5.90 12.04 22.14
N ASN A 47 6.04 11.73 20.86
CA ASN A 47 6.38 12.66 19.79
C ASN A 47 5.45 12.44 18.59
N VAL A 48 5.19 13.52 17.87
CA VAL A 48 4.47 13.47 16.58
C VAL A 48 5.30 12.65 15.59
N GLN A 49 4.66 11.67 14.95
CA GLN A 49 5.31 10.80 13.97
C GLN A 49 5.27 11.44 12.58
N ASN A 50 6.38 11.51 11.83
CA ASN A 50 6.41 12.16 10.52
C ASN A 50 6.06 11.19 9.36
N HIS A 51 4.94 10.48 9.47
CA HIS A 51 4.54 9.44 8.51
C HIS A 51 4.35 9.95 7.07
N SER A 52 3.71 11.10 6.91
CA SER A 52 3.41 11.72 5.62
C SER A 52 4.69 12.15 4.90
N ALA A 53 5.64 12.73 5.63
CA ALA A 53 6.95 13.09 5.09
C ALA A 53 7.72 11.84 4.66
N PHE A 54 7.74 10.80 5.50
CA PHE A 54 8.34 9.51 5.16
C PHE A 54 7.75 8.93 3.86
N LEU A 55 6.42 8.94 3.71
CA LEU A 55 5.76 8.44 2.51
C LEU A 55 6.03 9.28 1.25
N LYS A 56 6.25 10.60 1.40
CA LYS A 56 6.59 11.47 0.26
C LYS A 56 8.05 11.35 -0.15
N GLU A 57 8.96 11.20 0.81
CA GLU A 57 10.41 11.28 0.58
C GLU A 57 11.06 9.90 0.39
N HIS A 58 10.59 8.88 1.11
CA HIS A 58 11.28 7.60 1.23
C HIS A 58 10.52 6.44 0.58
N ALA A 59 9.19 6.55 0.42
CA ALA A 59 8.41 5.55 -0.29
C ALA A 59 8.51 5.75 -1.82
N VAL A 60 9.68 5.43 -2.36
CA VAL A 60 9.92 5.49 -3.81
C VAL A 60 9.26 4.31 -4.49
N PHE A 61 8.29 4.58 -5.36
CA PHE A 61 7.69 3.56 -6.22
C PHE A 61 8.70 3.17 -7.30
N LYS A 62 9.22 1.93 -7.18
CA LYS A 62 10.21 1.38 -8.11
C LYS A 62 9.54 0.38 -9.03
N GLU A 63 9.49 0.72 -10.31
CA GLU A 63 8.93 -0.13 -11.35
C GLU A 63 10.04 -0.92 -12.04
N ALA A 64 10.00 -2.25 -11.94
CA ALA A 64 10.87 -3.10 -12.76
C ALA A 64 10.48 -3.02 -14.24
N ILE A 65 9.20 -2.79 -14.52
CA ILE A 65 8.62 -2.59 -15.85
C ILE A 65 7.61 -1.46 -15.73
N PRO A 66 7.70 -0.41 -16.55
CA PRO A 66 6.76 0.71 -16.48
C PRO A 66 5.32 0.26 -16.70
N ILE A 67 4.44 0.63 -15.75
CA ILE A 67 3.00 0.45 -15.78
C ILE A 67 2.38 1.74 -16.32
N ARG A 68 1.77 1.68 -17.50
CA ARG A 68 1.21 2.86 -18.16
C ARG A 68 -0.19 3.23 -17.66
N ASN A 69 -0.90 2.27 -17.07
CA ASN A 69 -2.26 2.48 -16.62
C ASN A 69 -2.27 3.17 -15.24
N ALA A 70 -2.66 4.45 -15.22
CA ALA A 70 -2.69 5.25 -13.99
C ALA A 70 -3.63 4.67 -12.92
N SER A 71 -4.72 3.98 -13.29
CA SER A 71 -5.62 3.36 -12.30
C SER A 71 -4.98 2.16 -11.61
N VAL A 72 -4.13 1.41 -12.31
CA VAL A 72 -3.32 0.32 -11.72
C VAL A 72 -2.32 0.90 -10.73
N VAL A 73 -1.60 1.95 -11.13
CA VAL A 73 -0.62 2.64 -10.27
C VAL A 73 -1.29 3.22 -9.02
N SER A 74 -2.43 3.90 -9.19
CA SER A 74 -3.27 4.40 -8.09
C SER A 74 -3.62 3.28 -7.10
N LYS A 75 -4.09 2.12 -7.59
CA LYS A 75 -4.44 0.98 -6.72
C LYS A 75 -3.25 0.37 -6.00
N ILE A 76 -2.07 0.35 -6.62
CA ILE A 76 -0.83 -0.08 -5.95
C ILE A 76 -0.48 0.87 -4.79
N HIS A 77 -0.52 2.18 -5.03
CA HIS A 77 -0.27 3.18 -3.98
C HIS A 77 -1.30 3.13 -2.86
N GLN A 78 -2.59 3.00 -3.20
CA GLN A 78 -3.66 2.84 -2.23
C GLN A 78 -3.41 1.60 -1.35
N THR A 79 -3.10 0.45 -1.95
CA THR A 79 -2.76 -0.77 -1.19
C THR A 79 -1.59 -0.55 -0.24
N TYR A 80 -0.52 0.08 -0.72
CA TYR A 80 0.68 0.37 0.10
C TYR A 80 0.35 1.25 1.31
N ARG A 81 -0.44 2.31 1.10
CA ARG A 81 -0.84 3.26 2.16
C ARG A 81 -1.82 2.64 3.16
N ILE A 82 -2.78 1.84 2.71
CA ILE A 82 -3.68 1.09 3.61
C ILE A 82 -2.88 0.11 4.48
N CYS A 83 -1.94 -0.64 3.88
CA CYS A 83 -1.02 -1.49 4.64
C CYS A 83 -0.21 -0.69 5.66
N TYR A 84 0.30 0.49 5.28
CA TYR A 84 1.05 1.35 6.20
C TYR A 84 0.20 1.81 7.39
N ILE A 85 -1.04 2.25 7.15
CA ILE A 85 -1.98 2.59 8.23
C ILE A 85 -2.21 1.38 9.14
N LYS A 86 -2.46 0.20 8.56
CA LYS A 86 -2.77 -1.02 9.29
C LYS A 86 -1.60 -1.53 10.14
N ASP A 87 -0.41 -1.63 9.53
CA ASP A 87 0.74 -2.36 10.10
C ASP A 87 1.75 -1.45 10.82
N VAL A 88 1.78 -0.15 10.50
CA VAL A 88 2.73 0.81 11.08
C VAL A 88 2.03 1.80 12.01
N ILE A 89 0.96 2.43 11.56
CA ILE A 89 0.30 3.50 12.34
C ILE A 89 -0.64 2.93 13.40
N LEU A 90 -1.46 1.93 13.06
CA LEU A 90 -2.48 1.36 13.96
C LEU A 90 -2.30 -0.16 14.23
N PRO A 91 -1.08 -0.69 14.47
CA PRO A 91 -0.84 -2.14 14.59
C PRO A 91 -1.59 -2.82 15.75
N LYS A 92 -2.01 -2.04 16.75
CA LYS A 92 -2.84 -2.50 17.90
C LYS A 92 -4.11 -1.66 18.06
N GLY A 93 -4.39 -0.78 17.11
CA GLY A 93 -5.47 0.21 17.20
C GLY A 93 -6.76 -0.21 16.50
N LEU A 94 -6.78 -1.39 15.89
CA LEU A 94 -7.88 -1.91 15.06
C LEU A 94 -8.42 -3.21 15.65
N ASP A 95 -9.74 -3.36 15.63
CA ASP A 95 -10.39 -4.64 15.97
C ASP A 95 -10.31 -5.64 14.80
N GLU A 96 -10.63 -6.91 15.09
CA GLU A 96 -10.53 -7.99 14.10
C GLU A 96 -11.44 -7.76 12.88
N ALA A 97 -12.63 -7.17 13.09
CA ALA A 97 -13.58 -6.90 12.01
C ALA A 97 -13.08 -5.82 11.04
N THR A 98 -12.48 -4.75 11.60
CA THR A 98 -11.84 -3.69 10.82
C THR A 98 -10.62 -4.23 10.08
N LEU A 99 -9.77 -5.02 10.76
CA LEU A 99 -8.63 -5.68 10.12
C LEU A 99 -9.05 -6.57 8.95
N ALA A 100 -10.11 -7.37 9.11
CA ALA A 100 -10.66 -8.19 8.05
C ALA A 100 -11.12 -7.35 6.84
N SER A 101 -11.77 -6.22 7.10
CA SER A 101 -12.27 -5.33 6.06
C SER A 101 -11.15 -4.60 5.32
N LEU A 102 -10.11 -4.13 6.02
CA LEU A 102 -8.91 -3.57 5.37
C LEU A 102 -8.19 -4.62 4.51
N ASN A 103 -8.07 -5.86 5.00
CA ASN A 103 -7.49 -6.95 4.21
C ASN A 103 -8.35 -7.29 2.98
N ALA A 104 -9.68 -7.22 3.08
CA ALA A 104 -10.56 -7.39 1.93
C ALA A 104 -10.32 -6.31 0.86
N ILE A 105 -10.18 -5.04 1.25
CA ILE A 105 -9.85 -3.94 0.32
C ILE A 105 -8.49 -4.15 -0.33
N ILE A 106 -7.46 -4.50 0.45
CA ILE A 106 -6.11 -4.81 -0.05
C ILE A 106 -6.19 -5.94 -1.10
N ASN A 107 -6.91 -7.01 -0.80
CA ASN A 107 -7.06 -8.15 -1.70
C ASN A 107 -7.83 -7.78 -2.97
N ALA A 108 -8.89 -6.97 -2.86
CA ALA A 108 -9.64 -6.48 -4.01
C ALA A 108 -8.79 -5.61 -4.93
N ASN A 109 -7.97 -4.70 -4.36
CA ASN A 109 -7.03 -3.88 -5.12
C ASN A 109 -5.97 -4.74 -5.82
N ASN A 110 -5.43 -5.75 -5.13
CA ASN A 110 -4.46 -6.68 -5.73
C ASN A 110 -5.08 -7.45 -6.89
N ALA A 111 -6.30 -7.96 -6.74
CA ALA A 111 -7.02 -8.64 -7.82
C ALA A 111 -7.23 -7.71 -9.03
N PHE A 112 -7.63 -6.45 -8.79
CA PHE A 112 -7.80 -5.45 -9.85
C PHE A 112 -6.49 -5.19 -10.61
N VAL A 113 -5.38 -4.97 -9.90
CA VAL A 113 -4.05 -4.75 -10.49
C VAL A 113 -3.63 -5.94 -11.35
N VAL A 114 -3.77 -7.16 -10.83
CA VAL A 114 -3.39 -8.39 -11.56
C VAL A 114 -4.23 -8.57 -12.80
N CYS A 115 -5.56 -8.41 -12.70
CA CYS A 115 -6.46 -8.53 -13.85
C CYS A 115 -6.07 -7.58 -14.98
N LEU A 116 -5.86 -6.30 -14.68
CA LEU A 116 -5.52 -5.31 -15.71
C LEU A 116 -4.13 -5.52 -16.32
N LEU A 117 -3.14 -5.93 -15.52
CA LEU A 117 -1.80 -6.20 -16.05
C LEU A 117 -1.73 -7.49 -16.87
N LYS A 118 -2.50 -8.51 -16.49
CA LYS A 118 -2.61 -9.77 -17.26
C LYS A 118 -3.17 -9.52 -18.66
N ASP A 119 -4.16 -8.64 -18.76
CA ASP A 119 -4.83 -8.34 -20.01
C ASP A 119 -4.06 -7.30 -20.87
N ASP A 120 -3.08 -6.58 -20.29
CA ASP A 120 -2.14 -5.74 -21.03
C ASP A 120 -1.06 -6.58 -21.73
N THR A 121 -1.38 -6.98 -22.97
CA THR A 121 -0.46 -7.75 -23.84
C THR A 121 0.90 -7.07 -24.01
N SER A 122 0.94 -5.74 -24.05
CA SER A 122 2.19 -5.00 -24.23
C SER A 122 3.07 -5.08 -22.99
N PHE A 123 2.47 -5.00 -21.79
CA PHE A 123 3.15 -5.19 -20.52
C PHE A 123 3.68 -6.61 -20.41
N MET A 124 2.86 -7.61 -20.72
CA MET A 124 3.26 -9.02 -20.67
C MET A 124 4.41 -9.34 -21.63
N GLN A 125 4.39 -8.80 -22.85
CA GLN A 125 5.51 -8.95 -23.79
C GLN A 125 6.82 -8.34 -23.25
N ARG A 126 6.75 -7.12 -22.68
CA ARG A 126 7.91 -6.49 -22.03
C ARG A 126 8.40 -7.31 -20.83
N LEU A 127 7.49 -7.87 -20.04
CA LEU A 127 7.82 -8.75 -18.91
C LEU A 127 8.57 -10.00 -19.36
N PHE A 128 8.04 -10.73 -20.33
CA PHE A 128 8.71 -11.93 -20.85
C PHE A 128 10.04 -11.61 -21.53
N ALA A 129 10.12 -10.53 -22.30
CA ALA A 129 11.36 -10.10 -22.94
C ALA A 129 12.44 -9.77 -21.89
N THR A 130 12.07 -9.02 -20.85
CA THR A 130 13.00 -8.65 -19.77
C THR A 130 13.47 -9.88 -19.00
N MET A 131 12.58 -10.83 -18.68
CA MET A 131 12.95 -12.08 -18.00
C MET A 131 13.90 -12.97 -18.82
N ARG A 132 13.79 -12.93 -20.16
CA ARG A 132 14.66 -13.71 -21.07
C ARG A 132 16.00 -13.03 -21.33
N SER A 133 16.16 -11.76 -20.99
CA SER A 133 17.41 -11.03 -21.21
C SER A 133 18.48 -11.46 -20.21
N SER A 134 19.68 -11.77 -20.69
CA SER A 134 20.84 -12.21 -19.88
C SER A 134 21.59 -11.05 -19.22
N ASN A 135 21.20 -9.80 -19.51
CA ASN A 135 21.97 -8.59 -19.18
C ASN A 135 21.37 -7.78 -18.00
N ILE A 136 20.49 -8.40 -17.22
CA ILE A 136 19.92 -7.82 -15.99
C ILE A 136 20.77 -8.17 -14.78
N SER A 137 20.99 -7.21 -13.89
CA SER A 137 21.69 -7.43 -12.63
C SER A 137 20.99 -8.53 -11.81
N ALA A 138 21.74 -9.22 -10.95
CA ALA A 138 21.17 -10.26 -10.09
C ALA A 138 20.01 -9.74 -9.21
N GLU A 139 20.06 -8.47 -8.81
CA GLU A 139 19.00 -7.81 -8.05
C GLU A 139 17.75 -7.54 -8.89
N SER A 140 17.90 -6.96 -10.09
CA SER A 140 16.78 -6.75 -11.01
C SER A 140 16.13 -8.06 -11.43
N LYS A 141 16.93 -9.11 -11.65
CA LYS A 141 16.43 -10.47 -11.96
C LYS A 141 15.64 -11.05 -10.80
N ARG A 142 16.09 -10.86 -9.56
CA ARG A 142 15.35 -11.29 -8.37
C ARG A 142 14.02 -10.57 -8.23
N GLU A 143 13.97 -9.25 -8.45
CA GLU A 143 12.70 -8.50 -8.40
C GLU A 143 11.75 -8.89 -9.53
N LEU A 144 12.25 -9.16 -10.73
CA LEU A 144 11.45 -9.68 -11.84
C LEU A 144 10.94 -11.10 -11.59
N VAL A 145 11.76 -11.98 -11.00
CA VAL A 145 11.33 -13.31 -10.58
C VAL A 145 10.29 -13.19 -9.47
N LYS A 146 10.43 -12.27 -8.52
CA LYS A 146 9.38 -12.01 -7.52
C LYS A 146 8.11 -11.46 -8.14
N LEU A 147 8.20 -10.59 -9.16
CA LEU A 147 7.05 -10.05 -9.87
C LEU A 147 6.35 -11.15 -10.67
N ALA A 148 7.10 -11.97 -11.41
CA ALA A 148 6.56 -13.10 -12.15
C ALA A 148 6.02 -14.19 -11.21
N PHE A 149 6.72 -14.48 -10.12
CA PHE A 149 6.20 -15.31 -9.03
C PHE A 149 5.01 -14.64 -8.35
N HIS A 150 4.92 -13.30 -8.33
CA HIS A 150 3.71 -12.63 -7.89
C HIS A 150 2.55 -12.95 -8.83
N PHE A 151 2.75 -12.78 -10.14
CA PHE A 151 1.79 -13.15 -11.18
C PHE A 151 1.39 -14.63 -11.14
N VAL A 152 2.31 -15.54 -10.79
CA VAL A 152 2.12 -16.99 -10.82
C VAL A 152 1.68 -17.58 -9.46
N VAL A 153 2.00 -16.93 -8.34
CA VAL A 153 1.89 -17.49 -6.97
C VAL A 153 1.03 -16.65 -6.02
N TYR A 154 0.44 -15.50 -6.43
CA TYR A 154 -0.43 -14.69 -5.54
C TYR A 154 -1.84 -15.25 -5.39
N PHE A 155 -1.88 -16.54 -5.07
CA PHE A 155 -2.96 -17.17 -4.37
C PHE A 155 -2.86 -16.93 -2.85
N PHE A 156 -1.69 -16.91 -2.19
CA PHE A 156 -1.61 -16.60 -0.75
C PHE A 156 -0.22 -16.09 -0.36
N ARG A 157 -0.16 -15.14 0.58
CA ARG A 157 0.99 -14.69 1.39
C ARG A 157 1.93 -13.60 0.83
N TYR A 158 1.70 -12.40 1.39
CA TYR A 158 2.68 -11.38 1.76
C TYR A 158 3.34 -10.59 0.63
N THR A 159 2.74 -9.43 0.36
CA THR A 159 3.40 -8.15 0.07
C THR A 159 4.85 -8.12 0.58
N LEU A 160 5.82 -8.41 -0.29
CA LEU A 160 7.24 -8.30 0.01
C LEU A 160 7.88 -7.28 -0.93
N LEU A 161 7.34 -6.07 -0.84
CA LEU A 161 8.01 -4.83 -1.25
C LEU A 161 8.05 -3.86 -0.06
N TYR A 162 8.52 -4.35 1.09
CA TYR A 162 8.92 -3.52 2.22
C TYR A 162 10.13 -4.16 2.88
N ARG A 163 11.31 -3.82 2.36
CA ARG A 163 12.59 -4.15 3.02
C ARG A 163 13.22 -2.94 3.72
N THR A 164 12.43 -1.92 4.05
CA THR A 164 12.93 -0.71 4.73
C THR A 164 12.13 -0.25 5.95
N CYS A 165 10.96 -0.83 6.28
CA CYS A 165 10.24 -0.47 7.51
C CYS A 165 10.57 -1.39 8.70
N LYS A 166 11.86 -1.63 8.95
CA LYS A 166 12.31 -2.26 10.22
C LYS A 166 13.30 -1.40 11.02
N ASN A 167 13.52 -0.15 10.61
CA ASN A 167 14.37 0.82 11.31
C ASN A 167 13.69 2.20 11.39
N VAL A 168 12.46 2.23 11.88
CA VAL A 168 11.89 3.42 12.54
C VAL A 168 11.51 2.98 13.94
#